data_AF-A0A436GSJ8-F1
#
_entry.id   AF-A0A436GSJ8-F1
#
_cell.length_a   1.000
_cell.length_b   1.000
_cell.length_c   1.000
_cell.angle_alpha   90.00
_cell.angle_beta   90.00
_cell.angle_gamma   90.00
#
_symmetry.space_group_name_H-M   'P 1'
#
loop_
_entity.id
_entity.type
_entity.pdbx_description
1 polymer ?
#
loop_
_entity_poly.entity_id
_entity_poly.type
_entity_poly.pdbx_seq_one_letter_code
_entity_poly.pdbx_strand_id
1 'polypeptide(L)' 'SMWDDLQRGRPTEIDDLQGAILRLAEKAGTPLPTVQRITALVRAAEAERLGSPGLAPEQVVAPAGRRST' A
#
# COMPACT_ATOMS: atom_id res chain seq x y z
N SER A 1 -11.02 11.05 -1.32
CA SER A 1 -9.73 10.44 -1.72
C SER A 1 -9.23 9.67 -0.52
N MET A 2 -8.43 8.62 -0.72
CA MET A 2 -8.03 7.74 0.38
C MET A 2 -7.35 8.47 1.56
N TRP A 3 -6.61 9.56 1.31
CA TRP A 3 -6.07 10.39 2.39
C TRP A 3 -7.18 11.02 3.25
N ASP A 4 -8.23 11.57 2.60
CA ASP A 4 -9.40 12.14 3.28
C ASP A 4 -10.17 11.10 4.10
N ASP A 5 -10.25 9.87 3.56
CA ASP A 5 -10.86 8.73 4.24
C ASP A 5 -10.08 8.35 5.50
N LEU A 6 -8.74 8.24 5.42
CA LEU A 6 -7.88 8.01 6.57
C LEU A 6 -8.06 9.11 7.63
N GLN A 7 -8.02 10.38 7.23
CA GLN A 7 -8.22 11.51 8.16
C GLN A 7 -9.57 11.46 8.89
N ARG A 8 -10.60 10.86 8.28
CA ARG A 8 -11.94 10.72 8.87
C ARG A 8 -12.22 9.33 9.46
N GLY A 9 -11.22 8.44 9.47
CA GLY A 9 -11.37 7.06 9.95
C GLY A 9 -12.42 6.26 9.17
N ARG A 10 -12.57 6.53 7.86
CA ARG A 10 -13.40 5.74 6.95
C ARG A 10 -12.54 4.66 6.27
N PRO A 11 -13.15 3.54 5.83
CA PRO A 11 -12.49 2.63 4.90
C PRO A 11 -12.04 3.34 3.63
N THR A 12 -10.89 2.92 3.09
CA THR A 12 -10.33 3.41 1.83
C THR A 12 -10.61 2.44 0.68
N GLU A 13 -10.36 2.88 -0.56
CA GLU A 13 -10.44 2.05 -1.77
C GLU A 13 -9.12 1.29 -2.05
N ILE A 14 -8.28 1.05 -1.03
CA ILE A 14 -6.94 0.45 -1.21
C ILE A 14 -7.01 -0.93 -1.91
N ASP A 15 -8.02 -1.72 -1.56
CA ASP A 15 -8.19 -3.08 -2.08
C ASP A 15 -8.73 -3.11 -3.50
N ASP A 16 -9.56 -2.13 -3.85
CA ASP A 16 -10.10 -2.01 -5.19
C ASP A 16 -9.02 -1.53 -6.16
N LEU A 17 -8.25 -0.50 -5.76
CA LEU A 17 -7.24 0.11 -6.62
C LEU A 17 -5.92 -0.67 -6.62
N GLN A 18 -5.26 -0.78 -5.46
CA GLN A 18 -3.97 -1.48 -5.40
C GLN A 18 -4.16 -2.99 -5.48
N GLY A 19 -5.27 -3.54 -4.95
CA GLY A 19 -5.58 -4.96 -5.13
C GLY A 19 -5.86 -5.32 -6.59
N ALA A 20 -6.43 -4.43 -7.42
CA ALA A 20 -6.51 -4.68 -8.87
C ALA A 20 -5.14 -4.74 -9.53
N ILE A 21 -4.24 -3.83 -9.17
CA ILE A 21 -2.86 -3.81 -9.67
C ILE A 21 -2.12 -5.09 -9.27
N LEU A 22 -2.24 -5.52 -8.01
CA LEU A 22 -1.62 -6.76 -7.51
C LEU A 22 -2.13 -8.00 -8.25
N ARG A 23 -3.45 -8.12 -8.46
CA ARG A 23 -4.04 -9.21 -9.24
C ARG A 23 -3.58 -9.22 -10.70
N LEU A 24 -3.34 -8.05 -11.30
CA LEU A 24 -2.79 -7.96 -12.64
C LEU A 24 -1.32 -8.40 -12.68
N ALA A 25 -0.53 -7.93 -11.71
CA ALA A 25 0.87 -8.30 -11.57
C ALA A 25 1.07 -9.81 -11.35
N GLU A 26 0.22 -10.43 -10.55
CA GLU A 26 0.20 -11.88 -10.34
C GLU A 26 0.01 -12.63 -11.67
N LYS A 27 -0.99 -12.23 -12.47
CA LYS A 27 -1.23 -12.81 -13.81
C LYS A 27 -0.06 -12.59 -14.77
N ALA A 28 0.66 -11.48 -14.62
CA ALA A 28 1.81 -11.13 -15.45
C ALA A 28 3.14 -11.72 -14.96
N GLY A 29 3.19 -12.34 -13.76
CA GLY A 29 4.42 -12.79 -13.13
C GLY A 29 5.37 -11.65 -12.72
N THR A 30 4.84 -10.44 -12.51
CA THR A 30 5.66 -9.24 -12.22
C THR A 30 5.60 -8.91 -10.72
N PRO A 31 6.74 -8.88 -10.00
CA PRO A 31 6.74 -8.48 -8.60
C PRO A 31 6.51 -6.96 -8.46
N LEU A 32 5.61 -6.56 -7.56
CA LEU A 32 5.34 -5.15 -7.22
C LEU A 32 5.56 -4.88 -5.72
N PRO A 33 6.80 -4.97 -5.22
CA PRO A 33 7.08 -4.92 -3.78
C PRO A 33 6.67 -3.58 -3.15
N THR A 34 6.82 -2.46 -3.86
CA THR A 34 6.39 -1.15 -3.34
C THR A 34 4.87 -1.05 -3.24
N VAL A 35 4.11 -1.61 -4.19
CA VAL A 35 2.64 -1.63 -4.14
C VAL A 35 2.15 -2.49 -2.99
N GLN A 36 2.76 -3.66 -2.78
CA GLN A 36 2.48 -4.53 -1.64
C GLN A 36 2.72 -3.81 -0.31
N ARG A 37 3.85 -3.08 -0.20
CA ARG A 37 4.18 -2.30 0.99
C ARG A 37 3.20 -1.15 1.23
N ILE A 38 2.84 -0.39 0.19
CA ILE A 38 1.81 0.67 0.30
C ILE A 38 0.48 0.10 0.78
N THR A 39 0.04 -1.01 0.20
CA THR A 39 -1.21 -1.69 0.59
C THR A 39 -1.20 -2.07 2.08
N ALA A 40 -0.10 -2.67 2.55
CA ALA A 40 0.04 -3.03 3.96
C ALA A 40 0.05 -1.81 4.90
N LEU A 41 0.76 -0.72 4.52
CA LEU A 41 0.83 0.50 5.32
C LEU A 41 -0.53 1.21 5.43
N VAL A 42 -1.31 1.24 4.35
CA VAL A 42 -2.65 1.85 4.38
C VAL A 42 -3.60 1.02 5.23
N ARG A 43 -3.59 -0.31 5.12
CA ARG A 43 -4.37 -1.20 6.00
C ARG A 43 -4.03 -1.02 7.47
N ALA A 44 -2.76 -0.84 7.80
CA ALA A 44 -2.34 -0.55 9.17
C ALA A 44 -2.93 0.79 9.65
N ALA A 45 -2.85 1.84 8.84
CA ALA A 45 -3.44 3.15 9.16
C ALA A 45 -4.97 3.09 9.32
N GLU A 46 -5.67 2.30 8.49
CA GLU A 46 -7.11 2.06 8.64
C GLU A 46 -7.46 1.39 9.98
N ALA A 47 -6.66 0.40 10.40
CA ALA A 47 -6.85 -0.29 11.68
C ALA A 47 -6.60 0.63 12.88
N GLU A 48 -5.60 1.51 12.78
CA GLU A 48 -5.26 2.48 13.84
C GLU A 48 -6.29 3.61 13.96
N ARG A 49 -6.92 4.03 12.85
CA ARG A 49 -7.90 5.14 12.80
C ARG A 49 -7.35 6.47 13.33
N LEU A 50 -6.04 6.68 13.23
CA LEU A 50 -5.34 7.89 13.70
C LEU A 50 -5.11 8.93 12.58
N GLY A 51 -5.61 8.68 11.37
CA GLY A 51 -5.35 9.52 10.21
C GLY A 51 -4.27 8.92 9.29
N SER A 52 -3.84 9.73 8.32
CA SER A 52 -2.71 9.39 7.46
C SER A 52 -1.42 9.32 8.29
N PRO A 53 -0.56 8.30 8.10
CA PRO A 53 0.63 8.08 8.90
C PRO A 53 1.77 9.09 8.62
N GLY A 54 1.60 10.00 7.65
CA GLY A 54 2.57 11.07 7.40
C GLY A 54 3.98 10.61 6.98
N LEU A 55 4.08 9.43 6.37
CA LEU A 55 5.36 8.81 6.00
C LEU A 55 6.07 9.57 4.87
N ALA A 56 7.39 9.70 4.99
CA ALA A 56 8.26 10.14 3.92
C ALA A 56 8.41 9.06 2.82
N PRO A 57 8.70 9.42 1.57
CA PRO A 57 8.82 8.47 0.46
C PRO A 57 9.77 7.30 0.74
N GLU A 58 10.89 7.58 1.40
CA GLU A 58 11.93 6.59 1.73
C GLU A 58 11.41 5.51 2.69
N GLN A 59 10.41 5.84 3.51
CA GLN A 59 9.76 4.90 4.43
C GLN A 59 8.72 4.02 3.71
N VAL A 60 8.23 4.47 2.55
CA VAL A 60 7.22 3.79 1.73
C VAL A 60 7.85 2.83 0.74
N VAL A 61 9.03 3.18 0.19
CA VAL A 61 9.75 2.31 -0.75
C VAL A 61 10.03 0.96 -0.10
N ALA A 62 9.74 -0.12 -0.82
CA ALA A 62 10.09 -1.46 -0.35
C ALA A 62 11.61 -1.58 -0.23
N PRO A 63 12.14 -2.17 0.87
CA PRO A 63 13.57 -2.40 0.98
C PRO A 63 14.04 -3.20 -0.24
N ALA A 64 15.20 -2.84 -0.80
CA ALA A 64 15.74 -3.51 -1.97
C ALA A 64 15.84 -5.02 -1.68
N GLY A 65 14.97 -5.81 -2.30
CA GLY A 65 15.03 -7.26 -2.23
C GLY A 65 16.35 -7.72 -2.82
N ARG A 66 17.06 -8.61 -2.13
CA ARG A 66 18.24 -9.28 -2.69
C ARG A 66 17.82 -9.91 -4.00
N ARG A 67 18.46 -9.52 -5.11
CA ARG A 67 18.32 -10.23 -6.37
C ARG A 67 18.86 -11.63 -6.13
N SER A 68 17.98 -12.63 -6.19
CA SER A 68 18.42 -14.02 -6.27
C SER A 68 19.29 -14.15 -7.51
N THR A 69 20.58 -14.42 -7.29
CA THR A 69 21.57 -14.77 -8.33
C THR A 69 21.27 -16.13 -8.91
#